data_AF-A0A0H2YJG0-F1
#
_entry.id   AF-A0A0H2YJG0-F1
#
_cell.length_a   1.000
_cell.length_b   1.000
_cell.length_c   1.000
_cell.angle_alpha   90.00
_cell.angle_beta   90.00
_cell.angle_gamma   90.00
#
_symmetry.space_group_name_H-M   'P 1'
#
loop_
_entity.id
_entity.type
_entity.pdbx_description
1 polymer ?
#
loop_
_entity_poly.entity_id
_entity_poly.type
_entity_poly.pdbx_seq_one_letter_code
_entity_poly.pdbx_strand_id
1 'polypeptide(L)'
;MLNSFGANCILTDERLPGRDYDVTITDNPQHYDNYTLLLAADETGFHQLQNNYIRANYNLSSAVIDSILLLIERRILSEQSQQKVEYITEDDINLYERQLKTSDYYSLFVETVPVDLKKLYTELQQSDLTSLSQTVHRLKGVFAMLNLVLGKQLCETLEQHIADGDRLKIENSISQIDFFITRLLQEGNP
;
A
#
# COMPACT_ATOMS: atom_id res chain seq x y z
N MET A 1 -12.53 -26.37 -15.08
CA MET A 1 -11.68 -25.44 -15.84
C MET A 1 -10.44 -25.04 -15.05
N LEU A 2 -10.56 -24.46 -13.85
CA LEU A 2 -9.37 -23.98 -13.09
C LEU A 2 -8.38 -25.10 -12.69
N ASN A 3 -8.87 -26.31 -12.38
CA ASN A 3 -7.99 -27.46 -12.07
C ASN A 3 -7.04 -27.83 -13.22
N SER A 4 -7.38 -27.57 -14.49
CA SER A 4 -6.47 -27.84 -15.61
C SER A 4 -5.34 -26.82 -15.74
N PHE A 5 -5.45 -25.69 -15.04
CA PHE A 5 -4.42 -24.66 -14.93
C PHE A 5 -3.62 -24.78 -13.63
N GLY A 6 -3.75 -25.90 -12.91
CA GLY A 6 -3.01 -26.16 -11.67
C GLY A 6 -3.55 -25.41 -10.44
N ALA A 7 -4.73 -24.79 -10.54
CA ALA A 7 -5.35 -24.11 -9.42
C ALA A 7 -5.84 -25.11 -8.37
N ASN A 8 -5.51 -24.85 -7.10
CA ASN A 8 -6.06 -25.59 -5.97
C ASN A 8 -7.39 -24.96 -5.55
N CYS A 9 -8.51 -25.49 -6.05
CA CYS A 9 -9.83 -24.96 -5.76
C CYS A 9 -10.28 -25.43 -4.37
N ILE A 10 -10.32 -24.51 -3.41
CA ILE A 10 -10.80 -24.76 -2.05
C ILE A 10 -12.19 -24.15 -1.91
N LEU A 11 -13.15 -24.93 -1.42
CA LEU A 11 -14.46 -24.41 -1.04
C LEU A 11 -14.34 -23.76 0.33
N THR A 12 -14.67 -22.47 0.41
CA THR A 12 -14.69 -21.71 1.66
C THR A 12 -15.82 -22.24 2.54
N ASP A 13 -15.48 -22.83 3.69
CA ASP A 13 -16.45 -23.13 4.75
C ASP A 13 -16.34 -21.99 5.78
N GLU A 14 -17.42 -21.24 5.98
CA GLU A 14 -17.51 -20.12 6.93
C GLU A 14 -17.13 -20.51 8.38
N ARG A 15 -17.04 -21.82 8.66
CA ARG A 15 -16.68 -22.39 9.96
C ARG A 15 -15.18 -22.41 10.28
N LEU A 16 -14.31 -22.12 9.30
CA LEU A 16 -12.85 -22.10 9.49
C LEU A 16 -12.26 -20.73 9.10
N PRO A 17 -12.38 -19.71 9.98
CA PRO A 17 -11.68 -18.44 9.76
C PRO A 17 -10.16 -18.66 9.85
N GLY A 18 -9.41 -18.09 8.91
CA GLY A 18 -7.93 -18.09 8.92
C GLY A 18 -7.23 -18.92 7.86
N ARG A 19 -7.85 -19.17 6.70
CA ARG A 19 -7.12 -19.67 5.52
C ARG A 19 -6.79 -18.52 4.58
N ASP A 20 -5.52 -18.42 4.23
CA ASP A 20 -5.05 -17.50 3.19
C ASP A 20 -5.34 -18.09 1.82
N TYR A 21 -6.01 -17.31 0.98
CA TYR A 21 -6.28 -17.63 -0.42
C TYR A 21 -5.75 -16.52 -1.32
N ASP A 22 -5.33 -16.88 -2.53
CA ASP A 22 -4.78 -15.90 -3.49
C ASP A 22 -5.87 -15.10 -4.20
N VAL A 23 -6.98 -15.76 -4.56
CA VAL A 23 -8.12 -15.16 -5.25
C VAL A 23 -9.41 -15.80 -4.74
N THR A 24 -10.41 -14.98 -4.44
CA THR A 24 -11.76 -15.44 -4.08
C THR A 24 -12.66 -15.41 -5.31
N ILE A 25 -13.41 -16.48 -5.56
CA ILE A 25 -14.36 -16.54 -6.68
C ILE A 25 -15.75 -16.75 -6.10
N THR A 26 -16.70 -15.88 -6.46
CA THR A 26 -18.08 -15.91 -5.95
C THR A 26 -19.06 -15.58 -7.07
N ASP A 27 -20.27 -16.12 -7.00
CA ASP A 27 -21.42 -15.72 -7.81
C ASP A 27 -22.34 -14.74 -7.06
N ASN A 28 -22.13 -14.57 -5.75
CA ASN A 28 -22.93 -13.71 -4.91
C ASN A 28 -22.35 -12.28 -4.88
N PRO A 29 -23.07 -11.26 -5.37
CA PRO A 29 -22.61 -9.87 -5.36
C PRO A 29 -22.50 -9.27 -3.95
N GLN A 30 -23.09 -9.90 -2.93
CA GLN A 30 -23.00 -9.45 -1.54
C GLN A 30 -21.70 -9.92 -0.85
N HIS A 31 -20.98 -10.87 -1.44
CA HIS A 31 -19.72 -11.37 -0.90
C HIS A 31 -18.55 -10.58 -1.50
N TYR A 32 -18.16 -9.50 -0.83
CA TYR A 32 -17.07 -8.62 -1.25
C TYR A 32 -15.90 -8.76 -0.28
N ASP A 33 -14.87 -9.50 -0.70
CA ASP A 33 -13.57 -9.58 -0.02
C ASP A 33 -12.46 -9.02 -0.91
N ASN A 34 -11.26 -8.85 -0.36
CA ASN A 34 -10.08 -8.47 -1.16
C ASN A 34 -9.74 -9.55 -2.19
N TYR A 35 -9.39 -9.11 -3.40
CA TYR A 35 -9.03 -9.93 -4.56
C TYR A 35 -10.15 -10.91 -4.98
N THR A 36 -11.36 -10.36 -5.15
CA THR A 36 -12.55 -11.14 -5.49
C THR A 36 -12.92 -11.04 -6.97
N LEU A 37 -13.24 -12.19 -7.56
CA LEU A 37 -13.84 -12.34 -8.88
C LEU A 37 -15.32 -12.69 -8.74
N LEU A 38 -16.19 -11.78 -9.18
CA LEU A 38 -17.63 -12.00 -9.29
C LEU A 38 -17.96 -12.65 -10.65
N LEU A 39 -18.56 -13.83 -10.62
CA LEU A 39 -19.03 -14.52 -11.82
C LEU A 39 -20.41 -14.00 -12.22
N ALA A 40 -20.55 -13.66 -13.49
CA ALA A 40 -21.78 -13.11 -14.07
C ALA A 40 -22.05 -13.74 -15.44
N ALA A 41 -23.29 -13.71 -15.93
CA ALA A 41 -23.63 -14.23 -17.27
C ALA A 41 -23.81 -13.12 -18.32
N ASP A 42 -24.13 -11.92 -17.85
CA ASP A 42 -24.56 -10.74 -18.58
C ASP A 42 -23.40 -9.86 -19.10
N GLU A 43 -22.16 -10.19 -18.76
CA GLU A 43 -20.98 -9.43 -19.18
C GLU A 43 -20.47 -9.87 -20.56
N THR A 44 -19.98 -8.96 -21.40
CA THR A 44 -19.40 -9.34 -22.72
C THR A 44 -17.96 -9.86 -22.62
N GLY A 45 -17.39 -9.87 -21.42
CA GLY A 45 -16.00 -10.19 -21.14
C GLY A 45 -15.75 -10.11 -19.63
N PHE A 46 -14.90 -9.19 -19.21
CA PHE A 46 -14.77 -8.82 -17.80
C PHE A 46 -14.85 -7.31 -17.63
N HIS A 47 -15.32 -6.88 -16.47
CA HIS A 47 -15.47 -5.49 -16.08
C HIS A 47 -14.88 -5.28 -14.69
N GLN A 48 -13.97 -4.32 -14.57
CA GLN A 48 -13.38 -3.97 -13.29
C GLN A 48 -14.33 -3.06 -12.52
N LEU A 49 -14.80 -3.52 -11.36
CA LEU A 49 -15.67 -2.74 -10.49
C LEU A 49 -14.83 -1.87 -9.53
N GLN A 50 -13.82 -2.46 -8.88
CA GLN A 50 -12.92 -1.78 -7.94
C GLN A 50 -11.49 -2.33 -8.06
N ASN A 51 -10.53 -1.76 -7.31
CA ASN A 51 -9.10 -2.11 -7.41
C ASN A 51 -8.82 -3.60 -7.21
N ASN A 52 -9.60 -4.32 -6.39
CA ASN A 52 -9.42 -5.76 -6.19
C ASN A 52 -10.72 -6.54 -6.42
N TYR A 53 -11.63 -5.99 -7.24
CA TYR A 53 -12.94 -6.58 -7.50
C TYR A 53 -13.29 -6.51 -8.97
N ILE A 54 -13.35 -7.68 -9.59
CA ILE A 54 -13.59 -7.83 -11.02
C ILE A 54 -14.85 -8.66 -11.21
N ARG A 55 -15.69 -8.28 -12.16
CA ARG A 55 -16.83 -9.06 -12.61
C ARG A 55 -16.48 -9.70 -13.95
N ALA A 56 -16.68 -11.00 -14.13
CA ALA A 56 -16.33 -11.69 -15.37
C ALA A 56 -17.42 -12.64 -15.84
N ASN A 57 -17.55 -12.77 -17.16
CA ASN A 57 -18.47 -13.73 -17.74
C ASN A 57 -17.93 -15.15 -17.62
N TYR A 58 -18.60 -16.00 -16.83
CA TYR A 58 -18.18 -17.38 -16.65
C TYR A 58 -18.32 -18.24 -17.93
N ASN A 59 -19.11 -17.80 -18.91
CA ASN A 59 -19.24 -18.45 -20.21
C ASN A 59 -18.02 -18.20 -21.11
N LEU A 60 -17.21 -17.18 -20.80
CA LEU A 60 -16.01 -16.82 -21.53
C LEU A 60 -14.78 -17.21 -20.71
N SER A 61 -14.23 -18.39 -21.02
CA SER A 61 -13.06 -18.92 -20.34
C SER A 61 -11.87 -17.96 -20.33
N SER A 62 -11.65 -17.24 -21.44
CA SER A 62 -10.61 -16.20 -21.53
C SER A 62 -10.85 -15.08 -20.51
N ALA A 63 -12.07 -14.56 -20.42
CA ALA A 63 -12.40 -13.48 -19.50
C ALA A 63 -12.17 -13.86 -18.04
N VAL A 64 -12.51 -15.10 -17.64
CA VAL A 64 -12.26 -15.61 -16.29
C VAL A 64 -10.76 -15.71 -16.02
N ILE A 65 -9.98 -16.28 -16.95
CA ILE A 65 -8.53 -16.44 -16.78
C ILE A 65 -7.84 -15.08 -16.69
N ASP A 66 -8.16 -14.16 -17.62
CA ASP A 66 -7.56 -12.83 -17.68
C ASP A 66 -7.85 -12.04 -16.39
N SER A 67 -9.07 -12.17 -15.86
CA SER A 67 -9.45 -11.55 -14.59
C SER A 67 -8.68 -12.13 -13.40
N ILE A 68 -8.49 -13.46 -13.35
CA ILE A 68 -7.72 -14.12 -12.29
C ILE A 68 -6.26 -13.67 -12.37
N LEU A 69 -5.66 -13.64 -13.56
CA LEU A 69 -4.29 -13.17 -13.77
C LEU A 69 -4.12 -11.73 -13.27
N LEU A 70 -5.07 -10.84 -13.60
CA LEU A 70 -5.02 -9.45 -13.16
C LEU A 70 -5.13 -9.33 -11.63
N LEU A 71 -5.94 -10.16 -10.97
CA LEU A 71 -6.04 -10.19 -9.50
C LEU A 71 -4.75 -10.68 -8.86
N ILE A 72 -4.12 -11.73 -9.41
CA ILE A 72 -2.84 -12.26 -8.93
C ILE A 72 -1.73 -11.21 -9.08
N GLU A 73 -1.63 -10.55 -10.24
CA GLU A 73 -0.65 -9.50 -10.47
C GLU A 73 -0.76 -8.38 -9.43
N ARG A 74 -1.99 -7.95 -9.13
CA ARG A 74 -2.24 -6.91 -8.11
C ARG A 74 -1.89 -7.36 -6.71
N ARG A 75 -2.09 -8.64 -6.39
CA ARG A 75 -1.70 -9.20 -5.10
C ARG A 75 -0.19 -9.20 -4.95
N ILE A 76 0.54 -9.63 -5.97
CA ILE A 76 2.01 -9.59 -6.00
C ILE A 76 2.52 -8.15 -5.86
N LEU A 77 1.94 -7.18 -6.57
CA LEU A 77 2.34 -5.77 -6.45
C LEU A 77 2.06 -5.21 -5.05
N SER A 78 0.95 -5.58 -4.42
CA SER A 78 0.65 -5.21 -3.04
C SER A 78 1.65 -5.84 -2.07
N GLU A 79 1.93 -7.14 -2.20
CA GLU A 79 2.90 -7.85 -1.36
C GLU A 79 4.32 -7.27 -1.53
N GLN A 80 4.75 -6.97 -2.76
CA GLN A 80 6.03 -6.30 -3.03
C GLN A 80 6.08 -4.90 -2.42
N SER A 81 4.98 -4.15 -2.47
CA SER A 81 4.91 -2.83 -1.86
C SER A 81 5.04 -2.89 -0.34
N GLN A 82 4.51 -3.94 0.30
CA GLN A 82 4.60 -4.18 1.73
C GLN A 82 5.99 -4.72 2.13
N GLN A 83 6.57 -5.66 1.37
CA GLN A 83 7.91 -6.20 1.61
C GLN A 83 9.02 -5.14 1.46
N LYS A 84 8.84 -4.15 0.57
CA LYS A 84 9.80 -3.05 0.42
C LYS A 84 9.88 -2.13 1.64
N VAL A 85 8.83 -2.08 2.44
CA VAL A 85 8.80 -1.36 3.72
C VAL A 85 9.51 -2.17 4.82
N GLU A 86 9.45 -3.50 4.73
CA GLU A 86 10.01 -4.43 5.73
C GLU A 86 11.55 -4.55 5.67
N TYR A 87 12.15 -4.28 4.51
CA TYR A 87 13.61 -4.23 4.33
C TYR A 87 14.03 -2.97 3.58
N ILE A 88 14.03 -1.82 4.25
CA ILE A 88 14.74 -0.65 3.74
C ILE A 88 16.23 -1.00 3.70
N THR A 89 16.76 -1.26 2.50
CA THR A 89 18.19 -1.54 2.36
C THR A 89 18.97 -0.22 2.44
N GLU A 90 20.18 -0.26 3.01
CA GLU A 90 21.05 0.92 3.07
C GLU A 90 21.36 1.46 1.66
N ASP A 91 21.39 0.60 0.64
CA ASP A 91 21.58 0.98 -0.76
C ASP A 91 20.44 1.85 -1.31
N ASP A 92 19.18 1.55 -0.96
CA ASP A 92 18.02 2.34 -1.37
C ASP A 92 18.07 3.75 -0.76
N ILE A 93 18.44 3.86 0.53
CA ILE A 93 18.58 5.15 1.21
C ILE A 93 19.69 5.98 0.56
N ASN A 94 20.85 5.38 0.27
CA ASN A 94 21.98 6.05 -0.38
C ASN A 94 21.62 6.58 -1.77
N LEU A 95 20.81 5.84 -2.54
CA LEU A 95 20.32 6.30 -3.84
C LEU A 95 19.43 7.53 -3.70
N TYR A 96 18.49 7.50 -2.76
CA TYR A 96 17.59 8.62 -2.49
C TYR A 96 18.32 9.85 -1.95
N GLU A 97 19.31 9.67 -1.09
CA GLU A 97 20.15 10.75 -0.59
C GLU A 97 20.87 11.48 -1.74
N ARG A 98 21.49 10.73 -2.66
CA ARG A 98 22.17 11.31 -3.83
C ARG A 98 21.19 12.03 -4.75
N GLN A 99 20.03 11.43 -5.00
CA GLN A 99 18.98 12.04 -5.83
C GLN A 99 18.48 13.35 -5.20
N LEU A 100 18.26 13.36 -3.89
CA LEU A 100 17.80 14.53 -3.16
C LEU A 100 18.86 15.64 -3.16
N LYS A 101 20.14 15.32 -2.93
CA LYS A 101 21.26 16.29 -2.96
C LYS A 101 21.52 16.87 -4.35
N THR A 102 21.20 16.12 -5.40
CA THR A 102 21.34 16.58 -6.80
C THR A 102 20.13 17.44 -7.25
N SER A 103 19.05 17.41 -6.48
CA SER A 103 17.82 18.14 -6.78
C SER A 103 17.86 19.57 -6.24
N ASP A 104 17.34 20.53 -7.01
CA ASP A 104 17.18 21.92 -6.57
C ASP A 104 16.21 22.07 -5.38
N TYR A 105 15.44 21.01 -5.08
CA TYR A 105 14.50 20.97 -3.98
C TYR A 105 15.10 20.56 -2.62
N TYR A 106 16.41 20.27 -2.55
CA TYR A 106 17.09 19.89 -1.30
C TYR A 106 16.87 20.92 -0.18
N SER A 107 17.06 22.22 -0.49
CA SER A 107 16.89 23.29 0.50
C SER A 107 15.47 23.33 1.07
N LEU A 108 14.46 23.21 0.19
CA LEU A 108 13.06 23.20 0.61
C LEU A 108 12.73 21.97 1.46
N PHE A 109 13.30 20.82 1.11
CA PHE A 109 13.11 19.58 1.88
C PHE A 109 13.66 19.71 3.31
N VAL A 110 14.89 20.22 3.45
CA VAL A 110 15.55 20.42 4.76
C VAL A 110 14.79 21.44 5.63
N GLU A 111 14.19 22.47 5.02
CA GLU A 111 13.43 23.49 5.75
C GLU A 111 12.04 23.01 6.18
N THR A 112 11.35 22.24 5.33
CA THR A 112 9.93 21.91 5.54
C THR A 112 9.72 20.58 6.25
N VAL A 113 10.41 19.52 5.83
CA VAL A 113 10.14 18.15 6.30
C VAL A 113 10.40 17.97 7.80
N PRO A 114 11.48 18.53 8.40
CA PRO A 114 11.68 18.46 9.85
C PRO A 114 10.63 19.23 10.66
N VAL A 115 10.08 20.31 10.10
CA VAL A 115 8.98 21.07 10.75
C VAL A 115 7.72 20.21 10.80
N ASP A 116 7.46 19.48 9.74
CA ASP A 116 6.29 18.62 9.61
C ASP A 116 6.39 17.37 10.46
N LEU A 117 7.59 16.80 10.56
CA LEU A 117 7.87 15.69 11.46
C LEU A 117 7.61 16.08 12.92
N LYS A 118 8.02 17.28 13.33
CA LYS A 118 7.70 17.81 14.67
C LYS A 118 6.19 18.01 14.87
N LYS A 119 5.47 18.44 13.83
CA LYS A 119 4.00 18.54 13.87
C LYS A 119 3.36 17.17 14.07
N LEU A 120 3.82 16.12 13.37
CA LEU A 120 3.30 14.77 13.56
C LEU A 120 3.35 14.32 15.02
N TYR A 121 4.50 14.49 15.69
CA TYR A 121 4.62 14.15 17.11
C TYR A 121 3.73 15.03 18.01
N THR A 122 3.58 16.31 17.69
CA THR A 122 2.74 17.24 18.45
C THR A 122 1.25 16.89 18.32
N GLU A 123 0.79 16.63 17.10
CA GLU A 123 -0.58 16.25 16.77
C GLU A 123 -0.94 14.90 17.39
N LEU A 124 0.00 13.95 17.38
CA LEU A 124 -0.13 12.67 18.07
C LEU A 124 -0.28 12.86 19.60
N GLN A 125 0.54 13.72 20.22
CA GLN A 125 0.42 14.02 21.65
C GLN A 125 -0.93 14.66 22.00
N GLN A 126 -1.41 15.55 21.13
CA GLN A 126 -2.72 16.20 21.25
C GLN A 126 -3.89 15.26 20.89
N SER A 127 -3.59 14.06 20.38
CA SER A 127 -4.57 13.09 19.88
C SER A 127 -5.49 13.67 18.79
N ASP A 128 -4.99 14.63 18.02
CA ASP A 128 -5.69 15.24 16.90
C ASP A 128 -5.40 14.47 15.61
N LEU A 129 -6.18 13.40 15.39
CA LEU A 129 -6.03 12.54 14.21
C LEU A 129 -6.36 13.25 12.90
N THR A 130 -7.16 14.32 12.93
CA THR A 130 -7.54 15.07 11.72
C THR A 130 -6.36 15.89 11.23
N SER A 131 -5.74 16.66 12.13
CA SER A 131 -4.53 17.42 11.81
C SER A 131 -3.36 16.48 11.47
N LEU A 132 -3.22 15.37 12.21
CA LEU A 132 -2.23 14.33 11.92
C LEU A 132 -2.36 13.81 10.49
N SER A 133 -3.57 13.43 10.07
CA SER A 133 -3.83 12.96 8.71
C SER A 133 -3.46 14.00 7.64
N GLN A 134 -3.76 15.28 7.87
CA GLN A 134 -3.39 16.37 6.94
C GLN A 134 -1.87 16.54 6.84
N THR A 135 -1.15 16.47 7.96
CA THR A 135 0.30 16.58 7.98
C THR A 135 0.96 15.40 7.25
N VAL A 136 0.47 14.17 7.47
CA VAL A 136 0.93 12.97 6.75
C VAL A 136 0.65 13.07 5.26
N HIS A 137 -0.55 13.52 4.88
CA HIS A 137 -0.91 13.68 3.47
C HIS A 137 0.02 14.66 2.74
N ARG A 138 0.40 15.75 3.41
CA ARG A 138 1.33 16.74 2.86
C ARG A 138 2.74 16.17 2.74
N LEU A 139 3.23 15.41 3.74
CA LEU A 139 4.51 14.70 3.66
C LEU A 139 4.53 13.68 2.52
N LYS A 140 3.44 12.91 2.32
CA LYS A 140 3.27 12.00 1.19
C LYS A 140 3.42 12.72 -0.14
N GLY A 141 2.86 13.92 -0.27
CA GLY A 141 3.00 14.78 -1.46
C GLY A 141 4.45 15.19 -1.72
N VAL A 142 5.20 15.60 -0.69
CA VAL A 142 6.62 15.95 -0.79
C VAL A 142 7.44 14.74 -1.24
N PHE A 143 7.25 13.58 -0.62
CA PHE A 143 7.95 12.36 -1.01
C PHE A 143 7.62 11.92 -2.44
N ALA A 144 6.35 12.02 -2.85
CA ALA A 144 5.93 11.70 -4.22
C ALA A 144 6.56 12.66 -5.25
N MET A 145 6.59 13.96 -4.96
CA MET A 145 7.19 14.97 -5.85
C MET A 145 8.69 14.75 -6.04
N LEU A 146 9.38 14.30 -4.99
CA LEU A 146 10.82 14.00 -5.03
C LEU A 146 11.13 12.58 -5.53
N ASN A 147 10.10 11.82 -5.94
CA ASN A 147 10.19 10.43 -6.35
C ASN A 147 10.85 9.52 -5.28
N LEU A 148 10.59 9.82 -4.01
CA LEU A 148 11.01 9.05 -2.84
C LEU A 148 9.95 7.99 -2.53
N VAL A 149 9.95 6.90 -3.31
CA VAL A 149 8.91 5.87 -3.26
C VAL A 149 8.74 5.27 -1.86
N LEU A 150 9.85 4.96 -1.17
CA LEU A 150 9.80 4.42 0.19
C LEU A 150 9.15 5.41 1.18
N GLY A 151 9.51 6.69 1.12
CA GLY A 151 8.91 7.72 1.97
C GLY A 151 7.41 7.87 1.74
N LYS A 152 6.97 7.79 0.47
CA LYS A 152 5.54 7.80 0.12
C LYS A 152 4.79 6.62 0.75
N GLN A 153 5.36 5.41 0.66
CA GLN A 153 4.76 4.20 1.22
C GLN A 153 4.66 4.26 2.74
N LEU A 154 5.70 4.76 3.43
CA LEU A 154 5.65 4.97 4.88
C LEU A 154 4.51 5.91 5.29
N CYS A 155 4.26 6.98 4.51
CA CYS A 155 3.11 7.85 4.74
C CYS A 155 1.77 7.17 4.45
N GLU A 156 1.66 6.33 3.43
CA GLU A 156 0.43 5.58 3.13
C GLU A 156 0.09 4.57 4.24
N THR A 157 1.10 3.86 4.75
CA THR A 157 0.93 2.97 5.91
C THR A 157 0.51 3.74 7.16
N LEU A 158 1.09 4.92 7.39
CA LEU A 158 0.69 5.78 8.51
C LEU A 158 -0.76 6.29 8.34
N GLU A 159 -1.19 6.69 7.14
CA GLU A 159 -2.59 7.05 6.86
C GLU A 159 -3.55 5.90 7.18
N GLN A 160 -3.18 4.65 6.84
CA GLN A 160 -3.97 3.47 7.20
C GLN A 160 -4.05 3.28 8.72
N HIS A 161 -2.92 3.35 9.44
CA HIS A 161 -2.92 3.24 10.90
C HIS A 161 -3.73 4.33 11.60
N ILE A 162 -3.76 5.55 11.03
CA ILE A 162 -4.61 6.65 11.51
C ILE A 162 -6.10 6.32 11.30
N ALA A 163 -6.46 5.77 10.15
CA ALA A 163 -7.83 5.34 9.86
C ALA A 163 -8.31 4.21 10.78
N ASP A 164 -7.41 3.27 11.12
CA ASP A 164 -7.67 2.17 12.04
C ASP A 164 -7.72 2.62 13.52
N GLY A 165 -7.20 3.81 13.84
CA GLY A 165 -7.19 4.37 15.19
C GLY A 165 -6.23 3.69 16.17
N ASP A 166 -5.29 2.87 15.69
CA ASP A 166 -4.33 2.14 16.51
C ASP A 166 -3.12 3.03 16.87
N ARG A 167 -3.16 3.61 18.08
CA ARG A 167 -2.13 4.54 18.56
C ARG A 167 -0.72 3.96 18.56
N LEU A 168 -0.55 2.69 18.91
CA LEU A 168 0.78 2.06 18.98
C LEU A 168 1.38 1.90 17.58
N LYS A 169 0.56 1.51 16.61
CA LYS A 169 0.98 1.42 15.20
C LYS A 169 1.30 2.79 14.62
N ILE A 170 0.51 3.82 14.96
CA ILE A 170 0.78 5.21 14.57
C ILE A 170 2.14 5.69 15.11
N GLU A 171 2.41 5.48 16.40
CA GLU A 171 3.70 5.84 17.05
C GLU A 171 4.90 5.14 16.39
N ASN A 172 4.76 3.85 16.10
CA ASN A 172 5.79 3.06 15.41
C ASN A 172 6.02 3.59 13.97
N SER A 173 4.96 3.84 13.21
CA SER A 173 5.06 4.38 11.85
C SER A 173 5.69 5.78 11.81
N ILE A 174 5.37 6.66 12.76
CA ILE A 174 6.00 7.98 12.87
C ILE A 174 7.51 7.81 13.14
N SER A 175 7.89 6.87 14.02
CA SER A 175 9.29 6.58 14.32
C SER A 175 10.06 6.03 13.11
N GLN A 176 9.43 5.22 12.26
CA GLN A 176 10.04 4.74 11.01
C GLN A 176 10.24 5.87 10.00
N ILE A 177 9.27 6.79 9.88
CA ILE A 177 9.39 7.99 9.04
C ILE A 177 10.52 8.89 9.53
N ASP A 178 10.62 9.10 10.86
CA ASP A 178 11.69 9.87 11.48
C ASP A 178 13.08 9.27 11.19
N PHE A 179 13.23 7.96 11.37
CA PHE A 179 14.47 7.26 11.03
C PHE A 179 14.83 7.43 9.55
N PHE A 180 13.86 7.26 8.64
CA PHE A 180 14.06 7.42 7.21
C PHE A 180 14.50 8.85 6.84
N ILE A 181 13.81 9.87 7.37
CA ILE A 181 14.16 11.29 7.14
C ILE A 181 15.54 11.59 7.71
N THR A 182 15.82 11.17 8.94
CA THR A 182 17.12 11.39 9.59
C THR A 182 18.25 10.78 8.79
N ARG A 183 18.05 9.59 8.20
CA ARG A 183 19.04 8.97 7.31
C ARG A 183 19.22 9.71 5.99
N LEU A 184 18.15 10.20 5.38
CA LEU A 184 18.25 11.04 4.17
C LEU A 184 18.91 12.39 4.43
N LEU A 185 18.74 12.92 5.64
CA LEU A 185 19.29 14.20 6.09
C LEU A 185 20.65 14.07 6.76
N GLN A 186 21.19 12.86 6.94
CA GLN A 186 22.54 12.70 7.48
C GLN A 186 23.52 13.41 6.54
N GLU A 187 23.89 14.63 6.94
CA GLU A 187 25.17 15.21 6.59
C GLU A 187 26.23 14.16 6.88
N GLY A 188 27.16 13.98 5.95
CA GLY A 188 28.37 13.23 6.22
C GLY A 188 29.07 13.88 7.41
N ASN A 189 28.87 13.30 8.58
CA ASN A 189 29.67 13.59 9.76
C ASN A 189 30.47 12.32 10.08
N PRO A 190 31.69 12.17 9.53
CA PRO A 190 32.67 11.25 10.11
C PRO A 190 33.05 11.66 11.54
#